data_AF-L8GK99-F1
#
_entry.id   AF-L8GK99-F1
#
_cell.length_a   1.000
_cell.length_b   1.000
_cell.length_c   1.000
_cell.angle_alpha   90.00
_cell.angle_beta   90.00
_cell.angle_gamma   90.00
#
_symmetry.space_group_name_H-M   'P 1'
#
loop_
_entity.id
_entity.type
_entity.pdbx_description
1 polymer ?
#
loop_
_entity_poly.entity_id
_entity_poly.type
_entity_poly.pdbx_seq_one_letter_code
_entity_poly.pdbx_strand_id
1 'polypeptide(L)'
;DAARQDGEEFDRDGAADRGVAGPPKPIRRIHDTGFVRWLPHVNMIYPFVPNQQFPEAAQKLREALASFPAFRVRLRELSFFKHHRSWTVWLKPETEPEGALVRLQGELERVFPHCNDQSQIGEHGFTPHLSVANDFRKAREVEEKMVEWQKEWKEIEFDVTEIYLISRLGANDTPFDIRYAIPLQQASSTAEPETTTAVRLPPPSFVPHPIECDERAEVESKTRVIVFNIPFDVTEDDLIELFRGIGERLNIAIDDVKLIRKPKQSARAKKSSTGRAFVELRTAADQTTLLENVGEIVLGDRTLALRPAQA
;
A
#
# COMPACT_ATOMS: atom_id res chain seq x y z
N ASP A 1 21.02 62.88 -17.40
CA ASP A 1 22.17 62.37 -16.61
C ASP A 1 21.70 61.65 -15.36
N ALA A 2 22.32 60.49 -15.16
CA ALA A 2 22.25 59.49 -14.09
C ALA A 2 21.58 59.83 -12.75
N ALA A 3 20.74 58.91 -12.26
CA ALA A 3 20.92 58.19 -10.98
C ALA A 3 19.77 57.18 -10.80
N ARG A 4 20.05 55.89 -10.97
CA ARG A 4 20.14 54.83 -9.93
C ARG A 4 18.80 54.16 -9.59
N GLN A 5 18.78 52.86 -9.92
CA GLN A 5 17.77 51.86 -9.60
C GLN A 5 17.90 51.45 -8.14
N ASP A 6 16.78 51.36 -7.43
CA ASP A 6 16.67 50.58 -6.19
C ASP A 6 15.59 49.52 -6.41
N GLY A 7 16.00 48.25 -6.31
CA GLY A 7 15.13 47.09 -6.26
C GLY A 7 14.82 46.76 -4.80
N GLU A 8 13.54 46.58 -4.48
CA GLU A 8 13.11 46.05 -3.20
C GLU A 8 13.13 44.51 -3.23
N GLU A 9 14.17 43.95 -2.65
CA GLU A 9 14.30 42.55 -2.26
C GLU A 9 13.65 42.37 -0.88
N PHE A 10 12.55 41.61 -0.82
CA PHE A 10 11.87 41.27 0.42
C PHE A 10 12.64 40.15 1.13
N ASP A 11 13.55 40.57 2.02
CA ASP A 11 14.07 39.72 3.08
C ASP A 11 13.09 39.75 4.27
N ARG A 12 12.57 38.58 4.65
CA ARG A 12 11.86 38.34 5.91
C ARG A 12 12.22 36.96 6.46
N ASP A 13 13.49 36.79 6.80
CA ASP A 13 13.89 35.86 7.85
C ASP A 13 14.28 36.62 9.12
N GLY A 14 13.71 36.22 10.25
CA GLY A 14 14.18 36.68 11.56
C GLY A 14 13.11 36.94 12.61
N ALA A 15 12.39 35.90 13.03
CA ALA A 15 11.81 35.90 14.37
C ALA A 15 11.99 34.52 15.00
N ALA A 16 12.95 34.48 15.93
CA ALA A 16 13.31 33.39 16.81
C ALA A 16 12.12 32.59 17.36
N ASP A 17 12.03 31.32 16.97
CA ASP A 17 11.15 30.34 17.60
C ASP A 17 11.76 29.90 18.93
N ARG A 18 11.32 30.55 20.01
CA ARG A 18 11.56 30.10 21.38
C ARG A 18 10.50 29.07 21.73
N GLY A 19 10.91 27.80 21.76
CA GLY A 19 10.45 26.81 22.72
C GLY A 19 8.93 26.64 22.86
N VAL A 20 8.32 25.94 21.90
CA VAL A 20 7.16 25.08 22.16
C VAL A 20 7.39 23.79 21.36
N ALA A 21 7.49 22.65 22.04
CA ALA A 21 7.51 21.34 21.38
C ALA A 21 6.15 21.13 20.68
N GLY A 22 6.09 21.48 19.39
CA GLY A 22 4.96 21.17 18.53
C GLY A 22 4.80 19.65 18.35
N PRO A 23 3.59 19.16 18.01
CA PRO A 23 3.44 17.75 17.64
C PRO A 23 4.41 17.44 16.49
N PRO A 24 5.04 16.24 16.48
CA PRO A 24 5.98 15.88 15.43
C PRO A 24 5.35 16.16 14.06
N LYS A 25 6.07 16.82 13.15
CA LYS A 25 5.63 16.98 11.75
C LYS A 25 5.16 15.60 11.29
N PRO A 26 3.95 15.46 10.72
CA PRO A 26 3.36 14.14 10.51
C PRO A 26 4.32 13.30 9.69
N ILE A 27 4.93 12.28 10.30
CA ILE A 27 6.07 11.51 9.77
C ILE A 27 5.80 11.09 8.33
N ARG A 28 4.57 10.63 8.07
CA ARG A 28 4.10 10.23 6.73
C ARG A 28 4.25 11.31 5.68
N ARG A 29 3.94 12.57 6.00
CA ARG A 29 4.01 13.67 5.02
C ARG A 29 5.42 13.87 4.47
N ILE A 30 6.44 13.53 5.24
CA ILE A 30 7.85 13.72 4.88
C ILE A 30 8.46 12.42 4.36
N HIS A 31 8.16 11.29 5.01
CA HIS A 31 8.91 10.05 4.86
C HIS A 31 8.12 8.87 4.26
N ASP A 32 6.81 9.04 4.01
CA ASP A 32 6.00 8.04 3.32
C ASP A 32 5.80 8.44 1.86
N THR A 33 6.51 7.76 0.96
CA THR A 33 6.36 7.95 -0.49
C THR A 33 4.93 7.66 -0.97
N GLY A 34 4.16 6.90 -0.19
CA GLY A 34 2.75 6.61 -0.41
C GLY A 34 1.78 7.58 0.25
N PHE A 35 2.25 8.67 0.87
CA PHE A 35 1.42 9.58 1.68
C PHE A 35 0.18 10.11 0.94
N VAL A 36 0.35 10.56 -0.31
CA VAL A 36 -0.76 11.08 -1.13
C VAL A 36 -1.68 9.94 -1.58
N ARG A 37 -1.10 8.77 -1.84
CA ARG A 37 -1.81 7.63 -2.42
C ARG A 37 -2.66 6.88 -1.40
N TRP A 38 -2.17 6.77 -0.17
CA TRP A 38 -2.74 5.92 0.87
C TRP A 38 -3.16 6.73 2.10
N LEU A 39 -4.40 6.52 2.53
CA LEU A 39 -4.82 6.91 3.88
C LEU A 39 -3.98 6.15 4.93
N PRO A 40 -3.84 6.67 6.17
CA PRO A 40 -3.22 5.88 7.24
C PRO A 40 -4.11 4.66 7.51
N HIS A 41 -3.59 3.45 7.32
CA HIS A 41 -4.40 2.23 7.38
C HIS A 41 -3.59 1.05 7.95
N VAL A 42 -4.33 0.06 8.45
CA VAL A 42 -3.82 -1.29 8.68
C VAL A 42 -4.43 -2.17 7.59
N ASN A 43 -3.60 -2.82 6.79
CA ASN A 43 -4.08 -3.68 5.72
C ASN A 43 -4.57 -5.01 6.31
N MET A 44 -5.84 -5.35 6.10
CA MET A 44 -6.45 -6.54 6.70
C MET A 44 -6.36 -7.76 5.76
N ILE A 45 -6.77 -7.59 4.50
CA ILE A 45 -6.65 -8.61 3.45
C ILE A 45 -6.31 -7.94 2.13
N TYR A 46 -5.31 -8.47 1.45
CA TYR A 46 -4.84 -8.00 0.15
C TYR A 46 -3.99 -9.08 -0.51
N PRO A 47 -4.10 -9.34 -1.82
CA PRO A 47 -5.05 -8.72 -2.75
C PRO A 47 -6.50 -9.10 -2.45
N PHE A 48 -7.43 -8.21 -2.81
CA PHE A 48 -8.87 -8.39 -2.58
C PHE A 48 -9.64 -8.61 -3.89
N VAL A 49 -10.96 -8.71 -3.83
CA VAL A 49 -11.82 -8.92 -5.00
C VAL A 49 -11.86 -7.68 -5.91
N PRO A 50 -12.23 -7.82 -7.21
CA PRO A 50 -12.44 -6.69 -8.10
C PRO A 50 -13.54 -5.74 -7.63
N ASN A 51 -13.45 -4.46 -8.04
CA ASN A 51 -14.40 -3.39 -7.68
C ASN A 51 -15.87 -3.76 -7.94
N GLN A 52 -16.15 -4.48 -9.03
CA GLN A 52 -17.49 -4.91 -9.42
C GLN A 52 -18.14 -5.85 -8.39
N GLN A 53 -17.31 -6.56 -7.62
CA GLN A 53 -17.76 -7.47 -6.57
C GLN A 53 -17.87 -6.79 -5.20
N PHE A 54 -17.47 -5.51 -5.07
CA PHE A 54 -17.55 -4.80 -3.79
C PHE A 54 -18.96 -4.72 -3.19
N PRO A 55 -20.06 -4.50 -3.95
CA PRO A 55 -21.40 -4.51 -3.36
C PRO A 55 -21.74 -5.84 -2.66
N GLU A 56 -21.51 -6.96 -3.36
CA GLU A 56 -21.74 -8.31 -2.83
C GLU A 56 -20.78 -8.63 -1.68
N ALA A 57 -19.51 -8.26 -1.82
CA ALA A 57 -18.51 -8.47 -0.79
C ALA A 57 -18.82 -7.69 0.49
N ALA A 58 -19.24 -6.43 0.36
CA ALA A 58 -19.69 -5.60 1.47
C ALA A 58 -20.89 -6.22 2.18
N GLN A 59 -21.85 -6.78 1.45
CA GLN A 59 -22.98 -7.49 2.06
C GLN A 59 -22.51 -8.71 2.87
N LYS A 60 -21.70 -9.60 2.28
CA LYS A 60 -21.15 -10.77 2.98
C LYS A 60 -20.38 -10.39 4.23
N LEU A 61 -19.61 -9.31 4.18
CA LEU A 61 -18.86 -8.80 5.34
C LEU A 61 -19.78 -8.23 6.42
N ARG A 62 -20.84 -7.49 6.06
CA ARG A 62 -21.82 -7.00 7.05
C ARG A 62 -22.48 -8.16 7.79
N GLU A 63 -22.86 -9.21 7.08
CA GLU A 63 -23.46 -10.41 7.67
C GLU A 63 -22.46 -11.13 8.59
N ALA A 64 -21.21 -11.33 8.13
CA ALA A 64 -20.19 -12.03 8.91
C ALA A 64 -19.71 -11.25 10.14
N LEU A 65 -19.69 -9.91 10.08
CA LEU A 65 -19.20 -9.04 11.15
C LEU A 65 -20.31 -8.48 12.04
N ALA A 66 -21.57 -8.86 11.81
CA ALA A 66 -22.73 -8.34 12.55
C ALA A 66 -22.62 -8.50 14.08
N SER A 67 -21.92 -9.54 14.54
CA SER A 67 -21.67 -9.84 15.95
C SER A 67 -20.20 -9.63 16.37
N PHE A 68 -19.37 -9.05 15.51
CA PHE A 68 -17.98 -8.76 15.84
C PHE A 68 -17.92 -7.42 16.59
N PRO A 69 -17.50 -7.39 17.87
CA PRO A 69 -17.54 -6.16 18.66
C PRO A 69 -16.52 -5.14 18.17
N ALA A 70 -16.90 -3.87 18.21
CA ALA A 70 -15.95 -2.76 18.17
C ALA A 70 -14.90 -2.93 19.28
N PHE A 71 -13.66 -2.56 19.01
CA PHE A 71 -12.54 -2.77 19.92
C PHE A 71 -11.61 -1.57 19.89
N ARG A 72 -10.79 -1.44 20.93
CA ARG A 72 -9.88 -0.31 21.08
C ARG A 72 -8.50 -0.64 20.52
N VAL A 73 -7.86 0.37 19.93
CA VAL A 73 -6.49 0.32 19.42
C VAL A 73 -5.65 1.40 20.10
N ARG A 74 -4.43 1.02 20.49
CA ARG A 74 -3.38 1.93 20.97
C ARG A 74 -2.15 1.82 20.07
N LEU A 75 -1.60 2.97 19.67
CA LEU A 75 -0.39 3.09 18.86
C LEU A 75 0.72 3.72 19.71
N ARG A 76 1.54 2.88 20.34
CA ARG A 76 2.58 3.29 21.31
C ARG A 76 3.99 3.17 20.76
N GLU A 77 4.25 2.09 20.04
CA GLU A 77 5.58 1.66 19.68
C GLU A 77 5.79 1.75 18.17
N LEU A 78 6.89 2.39 17.78
CA LEU A 78 7.43 2.35 16.44
C LEU A 78 8.32 1.11 16.29
N SER A 79 8.26 0.50 15.12
CA SER A 79 9.13 -0.59 14.72
C SER A 79 9.45 -0.46 13.23
N PHE A 80 10.25 -1.37 12.69
CA PHE A 80 10.58 -1.36 11.27
C PHE A 80 10.66 -2.76 10.67
N PHE A 81 10.41 -2.83 9.36
CA PHE A 81 10.66 -4.02 8.54
C PHE A 81 11.74 -3.73 7.51
N LYS A 82 12.53 -4.76 7.21
CA LYS A 82 13.44 -4.77 6.07
C LYS A 82 12.71 -5.32 4.84
N HIS A 83 12.69 -4.56 3.76
CA HIS A 83 12.36 -5.05 2.43
C HIS A 83 13.63 -5.25 1.60
N HIS A 84 13.49 -5.76 0.37
CA HIS A 84 14.63 -6.04 -0.50
C HIS A 84 15.53 -4.80 -0.73
N ARG A 85 14.93 -3.63 -0.98
CA ARG A 85 15.65 -2.39 -1.34
C ARG A 85 15.36 -1.20 -0.42
N SER A 86 14.50 -1.37 0.59
CA SER A 86 14.04 -0.29 1.44
C SER A 86 13.72 -0.78 2.84
N TRP A 87 13.46 0.16 3.73
CA TRP A 87 13.00 -0.09 5.08
C TRP A 87 11.71 0.66 5.31
N THR A 88 10.74 -0.01 5.96
CA THR A 88 9.47 0.60 6.32
C THR A 88 9.42 0.76 7.83
N VAL A 89 9.21 1.99 8.31
CA VAL A 89 8.88 2.26 9.72
C VAL A 89 7.37 2.22 9.88
N TRP A 90 6.90 1.60 10.95
CA TRP A 90 5.48 1.38 11.20
C TRP A 90 5.15 1.46 12.69
N LEU A 91 3.90 1.77 13.01
CA LEU A 91 3.36 1.71 14.36
C LEU A 91 2.72 0.36 14.62
N LYS A 92 3.06 -0.24 15.77
CA LYS A 92 2.48 -1.50 16.23
C LYS A 92 1.13 -1.25 16.90
N PRO A 93 0.02 -1.78 16.35
CA PRO A 93 -1.28 -1.68 16.99
C PRO A 93 -1.40 -2.69 18.14
N GLU A 94 -1.61 -2.17 19.34
CA GLU A 94 -2.05 -2.95 20.49
C GLU A 94 -3.57 -2.87 20.57
N THR A 95 -4.24 -4.00 20.75
CA THR A 95 -5.71 -4.05 20.77
C THR A 95 -6.25 -4.45 22.13
N GLU A 96 -7.42 -3.91 22.47
CA GLU A 96 -8.19 -4.32 23.63
C GLU A 96 -9.60 -4.71 23.16
N PRO A 97 -9.99 -6.00 23.24
CA PRO A 97 -9.21 -7.15 23.75
C PRO A 97 -7.98 -7.49 22.90
N GLU A 98 -6.99 -8.15 23.50
CA GLU A 98 -5.76 -8.58 22.82
C GLU A 98 -6.08 -9.46 21.59
N GLY A 99 -5.34 -9.25 20.50
CA GLY A 99 -5.50 -10.01 19.25
C GLY A 99 -6.79 -9.71 18.47
N ALA A 100 -7.50 -8.61 18.76
CA ALA A 100 -8.74 -8.28 18.05
C ALA A 100 -8.53 -8.10 16.54
N LEU A 101 -7.43 -7.46 16.11
CA LEU A 101 -7.09 -7.32 14.69
C LEU A 101 -6.82 -8.67 14.01
N VAL A 102 -6.16 -9.60 14.72
CA VAL A 102 -5.87 -10.94 14.19
C VAL A 102 -7.16 -11.75 14.04
N ARG A 103 -8.06 -11.71 15.04
CA ARG A 103 -9.37 -12.35 14.92
C ARG A 103 -10.23 -11.74 13.83
N LEU A 104 -10.23 -10.41 13.71
CA LEU A 104 -10.93 -9.70 12.64
C LEU A 104 -10.42 -10.17 11.28
N GLN A 105 -9.10 -10.18 11.06
CA GLN A 105 -8.50 -10.68 9.82
C GLN A 105 -8.91 -12.13 9.52
N GLY A 106 -8.92 -13.00 10.53
CA GLY A 106 -9.36 -14.39 10.39
C GLY A 106 -10.82 -14.52 9.95
N GLU A 107 -11.73 -13.69 10.46
CA GLU A 107 -13.12 -13.66 9.97
C GLU A 107 -13.21 -13.18 8.52
N LEU A 108 -12.42 -12.17 8.13
CA LEU A 108 -12.39 -11.72 6.73
C LEU A 108 -11.88 -12.82 5.79
N GLU A 109 -10.80 -13.50 6.17
CA GLU A 109 -10.22 -14.60 5.38
C GLU A 109 -11.17 -15.81 5.33
N ARG A 110 -11.92 -16.09 6.40
CA ARG A 110 -12.96 -17.13 6.38
C ARG A 110 -14.04 -16.85 5.34
N VAL A 111 -14.44 -15.59 5.16
CA VAL A 111 -15.42 -15.17 4.15
C VAL A 111 -14.80 -15.12 2.75
N PHE A 112 -13.52 -14.74 2.63
CA PHE A 112 -12.77 -14.68 1.37
C PHE A 112 -11.48 -15.52 1.43
N PRO A 113 -11.57 -16.87 1.33
CA PRO A 113 -10.41 -17.75 1.54
C PRO A 113 -9.28 -17.60 0.51
N HIS A 114 -9.54 -16.93 -0.61
CA HIS A 114 -8.57 -16.66 -1.66
C HIS A 114 -7.78 -15.36 -1.43
N CYS A 115 -8.16 -14.54 -0.44
CA CYS A 115 -7.53 -13.27 -0.09
C CYS A 115 -6.60 -13.44 1.12
N ASN A 116 -5.69 -14.41 1.06
CA ASN A 116 -4.92 -14.91 2.21
C ASN A 116 -3.42 -14.54 2.21
N ASP A 117 -2.96 -13.71 1.26
CA ASP A 117 -1.55 -13.30 1.18
C ASP A 117 -1.03 -12.68 2.50
N GLN A 118 -1.88 -11.93 3.21
CA GLN A 118 -1.51 -11.33 4.51
C GLN A 118 -1.19 -12.39 5.59
N SER A 119 -1.81 -13.57 5.54
CA SER A 119 -1.56 -14.65 6.50
C SER A 119 -0.53 -15.67 6.01
N GLN A 120 -0.25 -15.72 4.70
CA GLN A 120 0.65 -16.73 4.12
C GLN A 120 2.08 -16.25 3.85
N ILE A 121 2.29 -14.95 3.63
CA ILE A 121 3.61 -14.43 3.20
C ILE A 121 4.57 -14.26 4.39
N GLY A 122 4.07 -13.92 5.57
CA GLY A 122 4.87 -13.72 6.77
C GLY A 122 5.20 -15.03 7.49
N GLU A 123 6.41 -15.14 8.04
CA GLU A 123 6.84 -16.31 8.85
C GLU A 123 5.96 -16.54 10.09
N HIS A 124 5.34 -15.47 10.60
CA HIS A 124 4.46 -15.48 11.77
C HIS A 124 2.98 -15.25 11.41
N GLY A 125 2.61 -15.38 10.14
CA GLY A 125 1.28 -15.06 9.65
C GLY A 125 1.00 -13.55 9.63
N PHE A 126 -0.28 -13.20 9.85
CA PHE A 126 -0.74 -11.81 9.78
C PHE A 126 -0.14 -10.95 10.89
N THR A 127 0.67 -9.96 10.50
CA THR A 127 1.25 -8.97 11.43
C THR A 127 0.60 -7.61 11.20
N PRO A 128 -0.35 -7.16 12.05
CA PRO A 128 -0.97 -5.86 11.90
C PRO A 128 0.05 -4.74 12.13
N HIS A 129 0.09 -3.78 11.22
CA HIS A 129 1.00 -2.64 11.29
C HIS A 129 0.41 -1.42 10.56
N LEU A 130 0.75 -0.22 11.01
CA LEU A 130 0.41 1.04 10.33
C LEU A 130 1.70 1.70 9.85
N SER A 131 1.97 1.65 8.54
CA SER A 131 3.18 2.23 7.96
C SER A 131 3.21 3.76 8.08
N VAL A 132 4.34 4.29 8.57
CA VAL A 132 4.55 5.74 8.74
C VAL A 132 5.69 6.30 7.89
N ALA A 133 6.62 5.47 7.43
CA ALA A 133 7.71 5.88 6.54
C ALA A 133 8.23 4.70 5.70
N ASN A 134 8.71 4.95 4.48
CA ASN A 134 9.29 3.94 3.58
C ASN A 134 10.37 4.49 2.61
N ASP A 135 10.84 5.72 2.82
CA ASP A 135 11.85 6.39 1.99
C ASP A 135 13.30 5.99 2.32
N PHE A 136 13.51 5.23 3.38
CA PHE A 136 14.84 4.82 3.84
C PHE A 136 15.49 3.72 2.99
N ARG A 137 16.83 3.77 2.89
CA ARG A 137 17.66 2.77 2.18
C ARG A 137 18.70 2.10 3.08
N LYS A 138 19.09 2.73 4.19
CA LYS A 138 20.12 2.22 5.11
C LYS A 138 19.53 1.95 6.49
N ALA A 139 19.91 0.82 7.10
CA ALA A 139 19.45 0.41 8.43
C ALA A 139 19.75 1.46 9.51
N ARG A 140 20.97 2.00 9.51
CA ARG A 140 21.41 2.99 10.49
C ARG A 140 20.55 4.25 10.51
N GLU A 141 20.14 4.74 9.33
CA GLU A 141 19.30 5.93 9.22
C GLU A 141 17.90 5.68 9.83
N VAL A 142 17.36 4.47 9.65
CA VAL A 142 16.09 4.05 10.25
C VAL A 142 16.19 3.96 11.76
N GLU A 143 17.24 3.32 12.28
CA GLU A 143 17.45 3.16 13.73
C GLU A 143 17.60 4.52 14.43
N GLU A 144 18.42 5.42 13.86
CA GLU A 144 18.60 6.78 14.39
C GLU A 144 17.28 7.56 14.38
N LYS A 145 16.52 7.52 13.28
CA LYS A 145 15.23 8.22 13.17
C LYS A 145 14.14 7.60 14.05
N MET A 146 14.10 6.28 14.20
CA MET A 146 13.14 5.62 15.07
C MET A 146 13.37 6.02 16.54
N VAL A 147 14.62 6.09 17.00
CA VAL A 147 14.93 6.55 18.36
C VAL A 147 14.52 8.00 18.59
N GLU A 148 14.74 8.87 17.60
CA GLU A 148 14.29 10.28 17.62
C GLU A 148 12.75 10.35 17.73
N TRP A 149 12.04 9.70 16.79
CA TRP A 149 10.58 9.74 16.75
C TRP A 149 9.92 9.07 17.95
N GLN A 150 10.47 7.97 18.46
CA GLN A 150 9.91 7.28 19.63
C GLN A 150 9.97 8.14 20.89
N LYS A 151 10.98 9.02 21.04
CA LYS A 151 11.07 9.96 22.18
C LYS A 151 10.01 11.06 22.12
N GLU A 152 9.64 11.47 20.91
CA GLU A 152 8.62 12.51 20.69
C GLU A 152 7.21 11.94 20.51
N TRP A 153 7.10 10.62 20.36
CA TRP A 153 5.84 9.95 20.07
C TRP A 153 4.89 10.07 21.25
N LYS A 154 3.72 10.64 20.99
CA LYS A 154 2.60 10.63 21.91
C LYS A 154 1.68 9.50 21.51
N GLU A 155 1.40 8.62 22.47
CA GLU A 155 0.45 7.53 22.29
C GLU A 155 -0.87 8.03 21.73
N ILE A 156 -1.37 7.32 20.71
CA ILE A 156 -2.67 7.56 20.10
C ILE A 156 -3.60 6.41 20.46
N GLU A 157 -4.80 6.73 20.91
CA GLU A 157 -5.85 5.76 21.21
C GLU A 157 -7.14 6.11 20.46
N PHE A 158 -7.79 5.09 19.88
CA PHE A 158 -9.09 5.20 19.22
C PHE A 158 -9.85 3.88 19.23
N ASP A 159 -11.18 3.96 19.08
CA ASP A 159 -12.04 2.79 18.95
C ASP A 159 -12.23 2.47 17.45
N VAL A 160 -12.03 1.20 17.08
CA VAL A 160 -12.31 0.67 15.74
C VAL A 160 -13.77 0.25 15.70
N THR A 161 -14.58 1.02 14.98
CA THR A 161 -16.03 0.83 14.86
C THR A 161 -16.47 0.27 13.51
N GLU A 162 -15.60 0.30 12.51
CA GLU A 162 -15.89 -0.13 11.15
C GLU A 162 -14.60 -0.47 10.39
N ILE A 163 -14.73 -1.21 9.29
CA ILE A 163 -13.66 -1.45 8.31
C ILE A 163 -14.06 -0.88 6.94
N TYR A 164 -13.06 -0.59 6.11
CA TYR A 164 -13.29 0.00 4.79
C TYR A 164 -12.86 -0.91 3.66
N LEU A 165 -13.68 -1.00 2.62
CA LEU A 165 -13.25 -1.45 1.30
C LEU A 165 -12.77 -0.23 0.53
N ILE A 166 -11.50 -0.25 0.14
CA ILE A 166 -10.87 0.86 -0.58
C ILE A 166 -10.48 0.42 -1.98
N SER A 167 -10.59 1.33 -2.94
CA SER A 167 -10.04 1.14 -4.26
C SER A 167 -9.71 2.47 -4.93
N ARG A 168 -8.81 2.41 -5.90
CA ARG A 168 -8.45 3.53 -6.77
C ARG A 168 -8.90 3.23 -8.19
N LEU A 169 -9.15 4.28 -8.96
CA LEU A 169 -9.42 4.19 -10.39
C LEU A 169 -8.26 4.85 -11.14
N GLY A 170 -7.71 4.18 -12.15
CA GLY A 170 -6.62 4.73 -12.96
C GLY A 170 -5.21 4.30 -12.54
N ALA A 171 -4.22 5.13 -12.87
CA ALA A 171 -2.79 4.79 -12.74
C ALA A 171 -2.34 4.59 -11.29
N ASN A 172 -1.14 4.03 -11.13
CA ASN A 172 -0.57 3.62 -9.83
C ASN A 172 -0.40 4.74 -8.79
N ASP A 173 -0.47 6.01 -9.19
CA ASP A 173 -0.35 7.15 -8.28
C ASP A 173 -1.68 7.79 -7.90
N THR A 174 -2.79 7.27 -8.42
CA THR A 174 -4.12 7.75 -8.05
C THR A 174 -4.43 7.36 -6.60
N PRO A 175 -4.89 8.31 -5.75
CA PRO A 175 -5.28 8.01 -4.38
C PRO A 175 -6.36 6.93 -4.30
N PHE A 176 -6.33 6.17 -3.21
CA PHE A 176 -7.42 5.26 -2.87
C PHE A 176 -8.60 6.03 -2.30
N ASP A 177 -9.80 5.69 -2.76
CA ASP A 177 -11.05 6.13 -2.16
C ASP A 177 -11.65 5.01 -1.32
N ILE A 178 -12.36 5.41 -0.27
CA ILE A 178 -13.22 4.50 0.50
C ILE A 178 -14.50 4.27 -0.30
N ARG A 179 -14.79 3.02 -0.64
CA ARG A 179 -15.98 2.63 -1.43
C ARG A 179 -17.11 2.17 -0.54
N TYR A 180 -16.79 1.39 0.48
CA TYR A 180 -17.75 0.86 1.45
C TYR A 180 -17.18 0.96 2.85
N ALA A 181 -18.06 1.27 3.80
CA ALA A 181 -17.81 1.11 5.23
C ALA A 181 -18.66 -0.06 5.76
N ILE A 182 -18.03 -0.93 6.53
CA ILE A 182 -18.64 -2.12 7.12
C ILE A 182 -18.60 -1.95 8.64
N PRO A 183 -19.74 -1.66 9.29
CA PRO A 183 -19.77 -1.43 10.72
C PRO A 183 -19.51 -2.71 11.51
N LEU A 184 -18.83 -2.56 12.63
CA LEU A 184 -18.72 -3.56 13.69
C LEU A 184 -19.85 -3.34 14.72
N GLN A 185 -20.13 -4.37 15.50
CA GLN A 185 -21.13 -4.32 16.56
C GLN A 185 -20.69 -3.30 17.63
N GLN A 186 -21.47 -2.23 17.80
CA GLN A 186 -21.20 -1.23 18.83
C GLN A 186 -21.34 -1.86 20.22
N ALA A 187 -20.38 -1.56 21.09
CA ALA A 187 -20.52 -1.90 22.50
C ALA A 187 -21.70 -1.13 23.10
N SER A 188 -22.54 -1.80 23.89
CA SER A 188 -23.52 -1.11 24.73
C SER A 188 -22.73 -0.34 25.80
N SER A 189 -22.69 0.99 25.69
CA SER A 189 -21.81 1.84 26.49
C SER A 189 -22.23 1.88 27.97
N THR A 190 -21.37 1.40 28.87
CA THR A 190 -21.49 1.64 30.33
C THR A 190 -20.18 1.98 31.05
N ALA A 191 -19.07 2.22 30.34
CA ALA A 191 -17.78 2.49 31.00
C ALA A 191 -17.47 4.00 31.07
N GLU A 192 -17.20 4.48 32.29
CA GLU A 192 -16.69 5.83 32.58
C GLU A 192 -15.27 6.03 32.02
N PRO A 193 -14.88 7.29 31.70
CA PRO A 193 -13.58 7.56 31.11
C PRO A 193 -12.46 7.38 32.14
N GLU A 194 -11.60 6.38 31.92
CA GLU A 194 -10.36 6.25 32.67
C GLU A 194 -9.37 7.37 32.29
N THR A 195 -8.57 7.76 33.28
CA THR A 195 -7.60 8.86 33.18
C THR A 195 -6.35 8.37 32.43
N THR A 196 -6.37 8.43 31.09
CA THR A 196 -5.20 8.08 30.25
C THR A 196 -4.48 9.34 29.75
N THR A 197 -3.15 9.29 29.65
CA THR A 197 -2.31 10.34 29.04
C THR A 197 -2.25 10.27 27.51
N ALA A 198 -2.90 9.26 26.91
CA ALA A 198 -2.98 9.10 25.45
C ALA A 198 -3.84 10.19 24.78
N VAL A 199 -3.44 10.57 23.56
CA VAL A 199 -4.27 11.43 22.71
C VAL A 199 -5.42 10.58 22.18
N ARG A 200 -6.63 10.82 22.71
CA ARG A 200 -7.84 10.17 22.22
C ARG A 200 -8.34 10.88 20.97
N LEU A 201 -8.32 10.18 19.84
CA LEU A 201 -8.92 10.66 18.61
C LEU A 201 -10.38 10.18 18.52
N PRO A 202 -11.32 11.02 18.05
CA PRO A 202 -12.61 10.49 17.62
C PRO A 202 -12.37 9.46 16.50
N PRO A 203 -13.27 8.47 16.36
CA PRO A 203 -13.18 7.55 15.23
C PRO A 203 -13.12 8.38 13.94
N PRO A 204 -12.19 8.06 13.02
CA PRO A 204 -12.03 8.85 11.82
C PRO A 204 -13.31 8.77 10.98
N SER A 205 -13.93 9.92 10.71
CA SER A 205 -15.12 10.01 9.86
C SER A 205 -14.69 10.09 8.41
N PHE A 206 -14.86 9.00 7.68
CA PHE A 206 -14.67 8.99 6.23
C PHE A 206 -16.01 8.91 5.50
N VAL A 207 -16.12 9.60 4.37
CA VAL A 207 -17.30 9.53 3.51
C VAL A 207 -17.06 8.46 2.44
N PRO A 208 -17.88 7.39 2.36
CA PRO A 208 -17.80 6.43 1.27
C PRO A 208 -18.19 7.08 -0.06
N HIS A 209 -17.44 6.75 -1.11
CA HIS A 209 -17.67 7.12 -2.49
C HIS A 209 -17.88 5.84 -3.31
N PRO A 210 -19.10 5.26 -3.30
CA PRO A 210 -19.41 4.07 -4.09
C PRO A 210 -19.08 4.31 -5.57
N ILE A 211 -18.54 3.29 -6.22
CA ILE A 211 -18.44 3.31 -7.68
C ILE A 211 -19.87 3.10 -8.17
N GLU A 212 -20.42 4.07 -8.90
CA GLU A 212 -21.64 3.83 -9.67
C GLU A 212 -21.34 2.64 -10.59
N CYS A 213 -22.11 1.56 -10.47
CA CYS A 213 -21.97 0.37 -11.30
C CYS A 213 -22.27 0.74 -12.75
N ASP A 214 -21.30 1.31 -13.44
CA ASP A 214 -21.26 1.31 -14.89
C ASP A 214 -20.72 -0.07 -15.28
N GLU A 215 -21.55 -0.86 -15.96
CA GLU A 215 -21.14 -2.14 -16.56
C GLU A 215 -20.10 -1.97 -17.68
N ARG A 216 -19.52 -0.76 -17.85
CA ARG A 216 -18.57 -0.44 -18.92
C ARG A 216 -17.38 0.36 -18.40
N ALA A 217 -16.32 -0.37 -18.08
CA ALA A 217 -14.97 -0.24 -18.65
C ALA A 217 -13.95 -0.74 -17.63
N GLU A 218 -13.39 -1.92 -17.89
CA GLU A 218 -12.06 -2.26 -17.38
C GLU A 218 -11.12 -1.14 -17.81
N VAL A 219 -10.70 -0.28 -16.87
CA VAL A 219 -9.74 0.77 -17.20
C VAL A 219 -8.39 0.05 -17.31
N GLU A 220 -7.98 -0.30 -18.53
CA GLU A 220 -6.65 -0.79 -18.80
C GLU A 220 -5.62 0.17 -18.17
N SER A 221 -4.68 -0.38 -17.40
CA SER A 221 -3.56 0.41 -16.89
C SER A 221 -2.84 0.99 -18.08
N LYS A 222 -2.74 2.32 -18.13
CA LYS A 222 -2.08 3.00 -19.23
C LYS A 222 -0.56 2.89 -19.17
N THR A 223 0.04 2.44 -18.06
CA THR A 223 1.51 2.46 -17.87
C THR A 223 2.12 1.09 -17.63
N ARG A 224 1.30 0.05 -17.42
CA ARG A 224 1.81 -1.25 -16.95
C ARG A 224 1.52 -2.37 -17.93
N VAL A 225 2.52 -3.19 -18.23
CA VAL A 225 2.42 -4.37 -19.09
C VAL A 225 2.62 -5.64 -18.28
N ILE A 226 1.80 -6.65 -18.55
CA ILE A 226 1.98 -8.00 -18.02
C ILE A 226 2.71 -8.85 -19.05
N VAL A 227 3.78 -9.49 -18.61
CA VAL A 227 4.57 -10.44 -19.38
C VAL A 227 4.21 -11.85 -18.92
N PHE A 228 3.83 -12.70 -19.86
CA PHE A 228 3.45 -14.09 -19.64
C PHE A 228 4.47 -15.04 -20.27
N ASN A 229 4.34 -16.32 -19.89
CA ASN A 229 5.13 -17.43 -20.42
C ASN A 229 6.63 -17.39 -20.09
N ILE A 230 6.98 -16.76 -18.97
CA ILE A 230 8.37 -16.63 -18.57
C ILE A 230 8.90 -18.00 -18.12
N PRO A 231 10.04 -18.47 -18.66
CA PRO A 231 10.73 -19.68 -18.22
C PRO A 231 11.08 -19.65 -16.71
N PHE A 232 11.20 -20.83 -16.09
CA PHE A 232 11.42 -20.91 -14.64
C PHE A 232 12.87 -20.61 -14.22
N ASP A 233 13.81 -20.75 -15.14
CA ASP A 233 15.23 -20.44 -14.96
C ASP A 233 15.53 -18.94 -15.09
N VAL A 234 14.64 -18.17 -15.73
CA VAL A 234 14.80 -16.72 -15.93
C VAL A 234 14.58 -15.94 -14.64
N THR A 235 15.58 -15.19 -14.21
CA THR A 235 15.55 -14.35 -13.01
C THR A 235 14.94 -12.97 -13.28
N GLU A 236 14.70 -12.20 -12.22
CA GLU A 236 14.24 -10.81 -12.36
C GLU A 236 15.32 -9.93 -13.02
N ASP A 237 16.59 -10.17 -12.70
CA ASP A 237 17.72 -9.45 -13.30
C ASP A 237 17.81 -9.69 -14.82
N ASP A 238 17.59 -10.92 -15.28
CA ASP A 238 17.57 -11.26 -16.71
C ASP A 238 16.45 -10.49 -17.45
N LEU A 239 15.29 -10.34 -16.81
CA LEU A 239 14.18 -9.56 -17.37
C LEU A 239 14.47 -8.07 -17.36
N ILE A 240 15.12 -7.55 -16.31
CA ILE A 240 15.55 -6.15 -16.24
C ILE A 240 16.51 -5.83 -17.38
N GLU A 241 17.48 -6.71 -17.65
CA GLU A 241 18.44 -6.53 -18.74
C GLU A 241 17.76 -6.60 -20.11
N LEU A 242 16.89 -7.59 -20.33
CA LEU A 242 16.11 -7.73 -21.54
C LEU A 242 15.27 -6.48 -21.84
N PHE A 243 14.48 -6.03 -20.86
CA PHE A 243 13.59 -4.90 -21.03
C PHE A 243 14.37 -3.59 -21.15
N ARG A 244 15.53 -3.44 -20.50
CA ARG A 244 16.42 -2.30 -20.71
C ARG A 244 16.87 -2.20 -22.17
N GLY A 245 17.33 -3.31 -22.77
CA GLY A 245 17.75 -3.33 -24.18
C GLY A 245 16.59 -3.02 -25.14
N ILE A 246 15.38 -3.48 -24.84
CA ILE A 246 14.17 -3.12 -25.59
C ILE A 246 13.84 -1.63 -25.41
N GLY A 247 14.00 -1.11 -24.19
CA GLY A 247 13.80 0.29 -23.85
C GLY A 247 14.69 1.22 -24.67
N GLU A 248 15.98 0.89 -24.74
CA GLU A 248 16.97 1.62 -25.55
C GLU A 248 16.64 1.53 -27.05
N ARG A 249 16.28 0.34 -27.55
CA ARG A 249 15.93 0.13 -28.97
C ARG A 249 14.69 0.92 -29.39
N LEU A 250 13.67 0.98 -28.54
CA LEU A 250 12.39 1.63 -28.84
C LEU A 250 12.33 3.08 -28.34
N ASN A 251 13.39 3.58 -27.70
CA ASN A 251 13.45 4.88 -27.07
C ASN A 251 12.29 5.11 -26.08
N ILE A 252 12.03 4.12 -25.21
CA ILE A 252 10.99 4.14 -24.16
C ILE A 252 11.63 4.00 -22.78
N ALA A 253 11.02 4.63 -21.77
CA ALA A 253 11.48 4.56 -20.39
C ALA A 253 10.75 3.47 -19.59
N ILE A 254 11.52 2.53 -19.04
CA ILE A 254 11.04 1.46 -18.17
C ILE A 254 11.50 1.77 -16.75
N ASP A 255 10.56 1.95 -15.83
CA ASP A 255 10.84 2.38 -14.47
C ASP A 255 11.00 1.19 -13.51
N ASP A 256 10.28 0.08 -13.73
CA ASP A 256 10.39 -1.12 -12.89
C ASP A 256 10.05 -2.42 -13.63
N VAL A 257 10.65 -3.54 -13.20
CA VAL A 257 10.32 -4.89 -13.69
C VAL A 257 10.25 -5.82 -12.48
N LYS A 258 9.09 -6.44 -12.28
CA LYS A 258 8.84 -7.30 -11.11
C LYS A 258 8.37 -8.69 -11.54
N LEU A 259 9.15 -9.71 -11.19
CA LEU A 259 8.83 -11.10 -11.46
C LEU A 259 7.91 -11.67 -10.37
N ILE A 260 6.86 -12.37 -10.78
CA ILE A 260 5.89 -13.04 -9.93
C ILE A 260 5.85 -14.53 -10.27
N ARG A 261 6.07 -15.35 -9.25
CA ARG A 261 5.96 -16.80 -9.32
C ARG A 261 4.98 -17.28 -8.27
N LYS A 262 4.08 -18.19 -8.66
CA LYS A 262 3.27 -18.92 -7.67
C LYS A 262 4.18 -19.90 -6.90
N PRO A 263 4.06 -20.00 -5.57
CA PRO A 263 4.82 -20.98 -4.81
C PRO A 263 4.47 -22.41 -5.24
N LYS A 264 5.46 -23.31 -5.20
CA LYS A 264 5.30 -24.72 -5.61
C LYS A 264 4.30 -25.43 -4.68
N GLN A 265 3.13 -25.82 -5.20
CA GLN A 265 2.19 -26.66 -4.46
C GLN A 265 2.60 -28.14 -4.38
N SER A 266 3.67 -28.59 -5.06
CA SER A 266 4.25 -29.92 -4.80
C SER A 266 5.64 -30.12 -5.41
N ALA A 267 6.43 -31.01 -4.80
CA ALA A 267 7.73 -31.46 -5.30
C ALA A 267 7.66 -32.26 -6.62
N ARG A 268 6.46 -32.60 -7.10
CA ARG A 268 6.22 -33.32 -8.38
C ARG A 268 5.77 -32.43 -9.53
N ALA A 269 5.52 -31.14 -9.32
CA ALA A 269 5.22 -30.21 -10.40
C ALA A 269 6.50 -29.96 -11.23
N LYS A 270 6.62 -30.69 -12.34
CA LYS A 270 7.70 -30.58 -13.34
C LYS A 270 7.99 -29.12 -13.71
N LYS A 271 9.25 -28.85 -14.07
CA LYS A 271 9.89 -27.64 -14.64
C LYS A 271 9.07 -26.85 -15.69
N SER A 272 7.84 -26.48 -15.39
CA SER A 272 6.85 -25.98 -16.36
C SER A 272 6.04 -24.81 -15.86
N SER A 273 6.16 -24.42 -14.58
CA SER A 273 5.43 -23.30 -14.02
C SER A 273 5.83 -22.02 -14.76
N THR A 274 4.92 -21.51 -15.59
CA THR A 274 5.04 -20.23 -16.28
C THR A 274 5.08 -19.11 -15.26
N GLY A 275 6.16 -18.34 -15.24
CA GLY A 275 6.23 -17.09 -14.50
C GLY A 275 5.37 -16.01 -15.16
N ARG A 276 5.00 -15.01 -14.37
CA ARG A 276 4.43 -13.74 -14.85
C ARG A 276 5.31 -12.62 -14.36
N ALA A 277 5.52 -11.59 -15.16
CA ALA A 277 6.18 -10.38 -14.68
C ALA A 277 5.32 -9.16 -15.01
N PHE A 278 5.54 -8.10 -14.24
CA PHE A 278 5.00 -6.80 -14.52
C PHE A 278 6.13 -5.87 -14.93
N VAL A 279 5.90 -5.12 -15.99
CA VAL A 279 6.81 -4.07 -16.48
C VAL A 279 6.09 -2.75 -16.34
N GLU A 280 6.62 -1.85 -15.54
CA GLU A 280 6.11 -0.49 -15.37
C GLU A 280 6.86 0.46 -16.30
N LEU A 281 6.12 1.17 -17.13
CA LEU A 281 6.63 2.17 -18.04
C LEU A 281 6.33 3.57 -17.52
N ARG A 282 7.18 4.53 -17.92
CA ARG A 282 7.05 5.91 -17.46
C ARG A 282 5.77 6.58 -17.95
N THR A 283 5.37 6.31 -19.20
CA THR A 283 4.22 6.97 -19.82
C THR A 283 3.30 5.99 -20.56
N ALA A 284 2.09 6.46 -20.85
CA ALA A 284 1.14 5.70 -21.66
C ALA A 284 1.54 5.55 -23.14
N ALA A 285 2.27 6.54 -23.65
CA ALA A 285 2.84 6.47 -24.98
C ALA A 285 3.92 5.39 -25.06
N ASP A 286 4.74 5.23 -24.00
CA ASP A 286 5.74 4.18 -23.91
C ASP A 286 5.10 2.79 -23.92
N GLN A 287 4.00 2.60 -23.17
CA GLN A 287 3.27 1.33 -23.15
C GLN A 287 2.75 0.96 -24.54
N THR A 288 2.11 1.91 -25.21
CA THR A 288 1.57 1.73 -26.56
C THR A 288 2.71 1.39 -27.54
N THR A 289 3.80 2.15 -27.47
CA THR A 289 4.99 1.94 -28.30
C THR A 289 5.60 0.56 -28.08
N LEU A 290 5.70 0.11 -26.82
CA LEU A 290 6.18 -1.23 -26.49
C LEU A 290 5.27 -2.30 -27.12
N LEU A 291 3.96 -2.24 -26.88
CA LEU A 291 3.04 -3.29 -27.33
C LEU A 291 2.95 -3.39 -28.86
N GLU A 292 3.04 -2.27 -29.57
CA GLU A 292 2.96 -2.23 -31.04
C GLU A 292 4.28 -2.58 -31.73
N ASN A 293 5.44 -2.22 -31.14
CA ASN A 293 6.74 -2.25 -31.84
C ASN A 293 7.76 -3.22 -31.24
N VAL A 294 7.44 -3.90 -30.14
CA VAL A 294 8.39 -4.84 -29.52
C VAL A 294 8.63 -6.08 -30.38
N GLY A 295 7.64 -6.52 -31.15
CA GLY A 295 7.69 -7.74 -31.96
C GLY A 295 7.66 -9.01 -31.11
N GLU A 296 8.08 -10.13 -31.69
CA GLU A 296 8.19 -11.39 -30.97
C GLU A 296 9.44 -11.39 -30.07
N ILE A 297 9.25 -11.68 -28.77
CA ILE A 297 10.35 -11.78 -27.81
C ILE A 297 10.55 -13.25 -27.45
N VAL A 298 11.68 -13.81 -27.83
CA VAL A 298 12.04 -15.21 -27.50
C VAL A 298 13.05 -15.21 -26.36
N LEU A 299 12.73 -15.94 -25.29
CA LEU A 299 13.59 -16.11 -24.12
C LEU A 299 13.74 -17.60 -23.82
N GLY A 300 14.92 -18.15 -24.05
CA GLY A 300 15.16 -19.60 -24.00
C GLY A 300 14.40 -20.33 -25.11
N ASP A 301 13.58 -21.31 -24.74
CA ASP A 301 12.71 -22.10 -25.64
C ASP A 301 11.29 -21.55 -25.75
N ARG A 302 11.02 -20.34 -25.24
CA ARG A 302 9.66 -19.77 -25.13
C ARG A 302 9.56 -18.37 -25.70
N THR A 303 8.44 -18.13 -26.38
CA THR A 303 8.00 -16.78 -26.75
C THR A 303 7.25 -16.15 -25.59
N LEU A 304 7.67 -14.95 -25.18
CA LEU A 304 6.96 -14.15 -24.17
C LEU A 304 5.71 -13.53 -24.80
N ALA A 305 4.62 -13.48 -24.04
CA ALA A 305 3.41 -12.77 -24.45
C ALA A 305 3.22 -11.52 -23.58
N LEU A 306 3.04 -10.36 -24.21
CA LEU A 306 2.85 -9.08 -23.54
C LEU A 306 1.40 -8.62 -23.72
N ARG A 307 0.80 -8.11 -22.65
CA ARG A 307 -0.55 -7.51 -22.67
C ARG A 307 -0.62 -6.29 -21.76
N PRO A 308 -1.51 -5.32 -22.03
CA PRO A 308 -1.85 -4.30 -21.04
C PRO A 308 -2.24 -4.95 -19.72
N ALA A 309 -1.78 -4.39 -18.60
CA ALA A 309 -2.29 -4.81 -17.31
C ALA A 309 -3.70 -4.25 -17.12
N GLN A 310 -4.63 -5.08 -16.67
CA GLN A 310 -5.89 -4.60 -16.14
C GLN A 310 -5.59 -3.88 -14.81
N ALA A 311 -6.10 -2.64 -14.65
CA ALA A 311 -5.92 -1.87 -13.42
C ALA A 311 -6.71 -2.44 -12.25
#